data_AF-A0A7G8GY65-F1
#
_entry.id   AF-A0A7G8GY65-F1
#
_cell.length_a   1.000
_cell.length_b   1.000
_cell.length_c   1.000
_cell.angle_alpha   90.00
_cell.angle_beta   90.00
_cell.angle_gamma   90.00
#
_symmetry.space_group_name_H-M   'P 1'
#
loop_
_entity.id
_entity.type
_entity.pdbx_description
1 polymer ?
#
loop_
_entity_poly.entity_id
_entity_poly.type
_entity_poly.pdbx_seq_one_letter_code
_entity_poly.pdbx_strand_id
1 'polypeptide(L)' 'MAASSCCRSCQYCTLPAGAKGWCRLRRLEVHAEIADLMVCHHWTPRSPKLPALQSSGVGERQLELDRSLT' A
#
# COMPACT_ATOMS: atom_id res chain seq x y z
N MET A 1 3.55 12.24 -11.37
CA MET A 1 4.67 12.39 -10.41
C MET A 1 4.78 11.10 -9.63
N ALA A 2 5.89 10.37 -9.76
CA ALA A 2 6.13 9.21 -8.90
C ALA A 2 6.26 9.71 -7.46
N ALA A 3 5.47 9.17 -6.53
CA ALA A 3 5.65 9.48 -5.12
C ALA A 3 7.06 9.00 -4.71
N SER A 4 7.84 9.87 -4.06
CA SER A 4 9.13 9.47 -3.50
C SER A 4 8.91 8.31 -2.50
N SER A 5 9.83 7.34 -2.51
CA SER A 5 9.80 6.21 -1.58
C SER A 5 10.21 6.67 -0.18
N CYS A 6 9.22 6.95 0.67
CA CYS A 6 9.42 7.45 2.03
C CYS A 6 8.41 6.83 3.00
N CYS A 7 8.59 7.04 4.30
CA CYS A 7 7.66 6.60 5.33
C CYS A 7 6.25 7.16 5.10
N ARG A 8 6.08 8.35 4.49
CA ARG A 8 4.74 8.88 4.18
C ARG A 8 4.00 8.13 3.09
N SER A 9 4.71 7.67 2.07
CA SER A 9 4.16 6.89 0.97
C SER A 9 4.09 5.38 1.25
N CYS A 10 4.56 4.93 2.43
CA CYS A 10 4.57 3.51 2.81
C CYS A 10 3.20 3.01 3.30
N GLN A 11 2.75 1.84 2.82
CA GLN A 11 1.49 1.20 3.25
C GLN A 11 1.46 0.80 4.73
N TYR A 12 2.64 0.57 5.31
CA TYR A 12 2.76 0.13 6.70
C TYR A 12 2.82 1.28 7.70
N CYS A 13 2.96 2.50 7.21
CA CYS A 13 2.97 3.70 8.03
C CYS A 13 1.57 4.33 8.09
N THR A 14 1.11 4.57 9.30
CA THR A 14 -0.11 5.35 9.58
C THR A 14 0.32 6.71 10.11
N LEU A 15 0.14 7.76 9.32
CA LEU A 15 0.60 9.12 9.62
C LEU A 15 -0.60 10.07 9.58
N PRO A 16 -1.24 10.35 10.72
CA PRO A 16 -2.25 11.42 10.78
C PRO A 16 -1.61 12.78 10.45
N ALA A 17 -2.39 13.67 9.86
CA ALA A 17 -1.91 15.01 9.53
C ALA A 17 -1.49 15.77 10.81
N GLY A 18 -0.26 16.26 10.85
CA GLY A 18 0.26 17.08 11.95
C GLY A 18 0.57 16.35 13.26
N ALA A 19 0.53 15.02 13.31
CA ALA A 19 0.82 14.25 14.52
C ALA A 19 1.82 13.10 14.28
N LYS A 20 2.34 12.53 15.36
CA LYS A 20 3.18 11.33 15.28
C LYS A 20 2.39 10.19 14.65
N GLY A 21 3.05 9.48 13.74
CA GLY A 21 2.57 8.25 13.14
C GLY A 21 3.27 7.02 13.69
N TRP A 22 2.91 5.87 13.14
CA TRP A 22 3.44 4.57 13.54
C TRP A 22 3.79 3.72 12.32
N CYS A 23 4.97 3.10 12.34
CA CYS A 23 5.36 2.09 11.37
C CYS A 23 5.07 0.69 11.92
N ARG A 24 4.11 -0.02 11.32
CA ARG A 24 3.68 -1.35 11.80
C ARG A 24 4.76 -2.43 11.67
N LEU A 25 5.58 -2.38 10.63
CA LEU A 25 6.62 -3.39 10.39
C LEU A 25 7.85 -3.23 11.27
N ARG A 26 8.30 -1.99 11.47
CA ARG A 26 9.45 -1.69 12.33
C ARG A 26 9.05 -1.52 13.80
N ARG A 27 7.75 -1.44 14.11
CA ARG A 27 7.18 -1.23 15.45
C ARG A 27 7.78 -0.02 16.16
N LEU A 28 7.79 1.13 15.47
CA LEU A 28 8.34 2.39 15.99
C LEU A 28 7.47 3.60 15.63
N GLU A 29 7.64 4.67 16.42
CA GLU A 29 7.04 5.97 16.14
C GLU A 29 7.73 6.65 14.95
N VAL A 30 6.93 7.27 14.09
CA VAL A 30 7.41 8.05 12.95
C VAL A 30 6.90 9.48 13.11
N HIS A 31 7.80 10.44 13.30
CA HIS A 31 7.43 11.84 13.39
C HIS A 31 6.98 12.37 12.03
N ALA A 32 5.87 13.11 12.00
CA ALA A 32 5.34 13.68 10.76
C ALA A 32 6.30 14.70 10.12
N GLU A 33 7.24 15.30 10.84
CA GLU A 33 8.19 16.24 10.25
C GLU A 33 9.27 15.54 9.40
N ILE A 34 9.60 14.28 9.71
CA ILE A 34 10.71 13.55 9.07
C ILE A 34 10.24 12.43 8.14
N ALA A 35 8.94 12.13 8.10
CA ALA A 35 8.44 10.95 7.38
C ALA A 35 8.61 11.04 5.85
N ASP A 36 8.85 12.24 5.31
CA ASP A 36 9.17 12.46 3.89
C ASP A 36 10.66 12.28 3.57
N LEU A 37 11.51 12.29 4.59
CA LEU A 37 12.97 12.17 4.48
C LEU A 37 13.47 10.74 4.76
N MET A 38 12.69 9.98 5.53
CA MET A 38 13.08 8.65 5.99
C MET A 38 12.48 7.56 5.10
N VAL A 39 13.27 6.52 4.86
CA VAL A 39 12.86 5.28 4.19
C VAL A 39 13.53 4.10 4.89
N CYS A 40 12.86 2.95 4.88
CA CYS A 40 13.45 1.70 5.34
C CYS A 40 13.36 0.65 4.22
N HIS A 41 14.12 -0.43 4.34
CA HIS A 41 14.12 -1.53 3.37
C HIS A 41 12.75 -2.21 3.18
N HIS A 42 11.81 -2.00 4.09
CA HIS A 42 10.45 -2.53 4.03
C HIS A 42 9.44 -1.56 3.40
N TRP A 43 9.90 -0.52 2.72
CA TRP A 43 9.00 0.38 2.02
C TRP A 43 8.16 -0.40 1.01
N THR A 44 6.85 -0.15 1.04
CA THR A 44 5.88 -0.74 0.12
C THR A 44 4.88 0.34 -0.26
N PRO A 45 4.62 0.57 -1.55
CA PRO A 45 3.68 1.59 -1.99
C PRO A 45 2.27 1.29 -1.46
N ARG A 46 1.48 2.33 -1.17
CA ARG A 46 0.07 2.16 -0.78
C ARG A 46 -0.70 1.49 -1.92
N SER A 47 -1.54 0.51 -1.57
CA SER A 47 -2.43 -0.14 -2.54
C SER A 47 -3.31 0.90 -3.26
N PRO A 48 -3.49 0.78 -4.58
CA PRO A 48 -4.39 1.67 -5.30
C PRO A 48 -5.83 1.51 -4.80
N LYS A 49 -6.58 2.60 -4.81
CA LYS A 49 -8.03 2.53 -4.60
C LYS A 49 -8.67 1.97 -5.87
N LEU A 50 -9.04 0.70 -5.83
CA LEU A 50 -9.83 0.11 -6.91
C LEU A 50 -11.27 0.64 -6.85
N PRO A 51 -11.91 0.90 -8.00
CA PRO A 51 -13.33 1.22 -8.01
C PRO A 51 -14.13 0.06 -7.42
N ALA A 52 -15.22 0.39 -6.71
CA ALA A 52 -16.16 -0.63 -6.25
C ALA A 52 -16.81 -1.27 -7.49
N LEU A 53 -16.47 -2.53 -7.77
CA LEU A 53 -17.17 -3.29 -8.80
C LEU A 53 -18.57 -3.57 -8.27
N GLN A 54 -19.59 -3.08 -8.98
CA GLN A 54 -20.95 -3.54 -8.75
C GLN A 54 -20.94 -5.05 -9.00
N SER A 55 -21.40 -5.83 -8.03
CA SER A 55 -21.61 -7.27 -8.19
C SER A 55 -22.77 -7.48 -9.17
N SER A 56 -22.49 -7.28 -10.46
CA SER A 56 -23.28 -7.89 -11.51
C SER A 56 -23.04 -9.39 -11.33
N GLY A 57 -24.08 -10.16 -11.05
CA GLY A 57 -24.04 -11.56 -10.60
C GLY A 57 -23.44 -12.58 -11.58
N VAL A 58 -22.42 -12.21 -12.34
CA VAL A 58 -21.54 -13.11 -13.06
C VAL A 58 -20.60 -13.72 -12.02
N GLY A 59 -20.92 -14.93 -11.58
CA GLY A 59 -20.16 -15.67 -10.57
C GLY A 59 -18.67 -15.77 -10.87
N GLU A 60 -17.89 -16.06 -9.83
CA GLU A 60 -16.43 -16.22 -9.87
C GLU A 60 -16.03 -17.34 -10.84
N ARG A 61 -15.86 -17.00 -12.12
CA ARG A 61 -15.27 -17.92 -13.10
C ARG A 61 -13.77 -17.92 -12.90
N GLN A 62 -13.27 -18.95 -12.25
CA GLN A 62 -11.84 -19.25 -12.20
C GLN A 62 -11.32 -19.42 -13.63
N LEU A 63 -10.32 -18.62 -14.01
CA LEU A 63 -9.66 -18.72 -15.30
C LEU A 63 -8.70 -19.93 -15.27
N GLU A 64 -8.92 -20.92 -16.13
CA GLU A 64 -8.01 -22.05 -16.31
C GLU A 64 -6.80 -21.59 -17.14
N LEU A 65 -5.73 -21.15 -16.47
CA LEU A 65 -4.50 -20.70 -17.13
C LEU A 65 -3.70 -21.84 -17.80
N ASP A 66 -3.93 -23.10 -17.41
CA ASP A 66 -3.16 -24.26 -17.88
C ASP A 66 -3.57 -24.80 -19.26
N ARG A 67 -4.68 -24.33 -19.85
CA ARG A 67 -5.25 -24.90 -21.08
C ARG A 67 -4.50 -24.53 -22.37
N SER A 68 -3.48 -23.67 -22.29
CA SER A 68 -2.75 -23.14 -23.47
C SER A 68 -1.34 -23.69 -23.65
N LEU A 69 -0.91 -24.69 -22.88
CA LEU A 69 0.45 -25.25 -22.91
C LEU A 69 0.59 -26.59 -23.65
N THR A 70 -0.39 -26.98 -24.48
CA THR A 70 -0.32 -28.21 -25.31
C THR A 70 -0.17 -27.91 -26.79
#